data_AF-A0A7X8DX66-F1
#
_entry.id   AF-A0A7X8DX66-F1
#
_cell.length_a   1.000
_cell.length_b   1.000
_cell.length_c   1.000
_cell.angle_alpha   90.00
_cell.angle_beta   90.00
_cell.angle_gamma   90.00
#
_symmetry.space_group_name_H-M   'P 1'
#
loop_
_entity.id
_entity.type
_entity.pdbx_description
1 polymer ?
#
loop_
_entity_poly.entity_id
_entity_poly.type
_entity_poly.pdbx_seq_one_letter_code
_entity_poly.pdbx_strand_id
1 'polypeptide(L)'
;MIANLILKTILILILIVLAVLIIINILFIVTIKKQKIYDSLTIEPYDFNEIPDIDFNLVNKLENKLYENGFGLPKSYKITTRGANNVTSYSKIMIHEKLCTWANIHYTYASEIKEIDNKETEFTSQKYAFELVTRYLDGSYVISRIDSEEPFFSSDKNIVFLYKDITSIDELVHKHFETIKELNNSKSIDDSILSGDHATTIIDKENKKSIDLFIENKMLKYDPIEKCYYNTWLGVFKMLIRTYKNTFREKIKKDAFNYKTKKEIINKTIPTPLKTLDSFFVISLILGLILFKSEAKTNAQLIFRTAVLFVSFIGLIITSIVKWLYKNKKS
;
A
#
# COMPACT_ATOMS: atom_id res chain seq x y z
N MET A 1 3.15 -49.27 16.52
CA MET A 1 3.32 -48.25 17.60
C MET A 1 4.06 -47.00 17.12
N ILE A 2 5.23 -47.15 16.48
CA ILE A 2 6.07 -46.05 15.98
C ILE A 2 5.35 -45.18 14.92
N ALA A 3 4.70 -45.80 13.93
CA ALA A 3 3.94 -45.06 12.90
C ALA A 3 2.78 -44.20 13.47
N ASN A 4 2.14 -44.68 14.53
CA ASN A 4 1.05 -43.97 15.22
C ASN A 4 1.59 -42.79 16.06
N LEU A 5 2.82 -42.93 16.59
CA LEU A 5 3.53 -41.85 17.27
C LEU A 5 3.93 -40.74 16.27
N ILE A 6 4.48 -41.13 15.12
CA ILE A 6 4.87 -40.22 14.02
C ILE A 6 3.64 -39.44 13.52
N LEU A 7 2.51 -40.12 13.28
CA LEU A 7 1.27 -39.48 12.82
C LEU A 7 0.73 -38.46 13.83
N LYS A 8 0.75 -38.79 15.13
CA LYS A 8 0.36 -37.84 16.20
C LYS A 8 1.28 -36.63 16.25
N THR A 9 2.59 -36.82 16.10
CA THR A 9 3.55 -35.72 16.05
C THR A 9 3.30 -34.80 14.85
N ILE A 10 3.02 -35.35 13.67
CA ILE A 10 2.66 -34.57 12.47
C ILE A 10 1.37 -33.78 12.69
N LEU A 11 0.34 -34.42 13.26
CA LEU A 11 -0.95 -33.76 13.53
C LEU A 11 -0.80 -32.58 14.51
N ILE A 12 -0.04 -32.77 15.59
CA ILE A 12 0.26 -31.70 16.56
C ILE A 12 0.99 -30.55 15.85
N LEU A 13 1.93 -30.86 14.96
CA LEU A 13 2.68 -29.84 14.23
C LEU A 13 1.79 -29.04 13.28
N ILE A 14 0.85 -29.69 12.58
CA ILE A 14 -0.16 -29.03 11.73
C ILE A 14 -1.06 -28.12 12.56
N LEU A 15 -1.53 -28.58 13.73
CA LEU A 15 -2.37 -27.78 14.63
C LEU A 15 -1.64 -26.55 15.15
N ILE A 16 -0.36 -26.67 15.49
CA ILE A 16 0.48 -25.54 15.89
C ILE A 16 0.61 -24.53 14.74
N VAL A 17 0.87 -24.98 13.52
CA VAL A 17 0.96 -24.10 12.34
C VAL A 17 -0.36 -23.37 12.07
N LEU A 18 -1.50 -24.07 12.16
CA LEU A 18 -2.82 -23.45 12.01
C LEU A 18 -3.11 -22.41 13.10
N ALA A 19 -2.79 -22.71 14.35
CA ALA A 19 -2.98 -21.78 15.46
C ALA A 19 -2.15 -20.49 15.27
N VAL A 20 -0.90 -20.62 14.82
CA VAL A 20 -0.04 -19.47 14.51
C VAL A 20 -0.64 -18.62 13.38
N LEU A 21 -1.14 -19.25 12.31
CA LEU A 21 -1.79 -18.53 11.21
C LEU A 21 -3.03 -17.76 11.67
N ILE A 22 -3.86 -18.34 12.54
CA ILE A 22 -5.04 -17.66 13.11
C ILE A 22 -4.62 -16.45 13.94
N ILE A 23 -3.63 -16.59 14.81
CA ILE A 23 -3.13 -15.50 15.65
C ILE A 23 -2.60 -14.34 14.79
N ILE A 24 -1.82 -14.63 13.74
CA ILE A 24 -1.31 -13.62 12.81
C ILE A 24 -2.46 -12.85 12.15
N ASN A 25 -3.51 -13.56 11.70
CA ASN A 25 -4.68 -12.92 11.09
C ASN A 25 -5.45 -12.03 12.08
N ILE A 26 -5.62 -12.46 13.34
CA ILE A 26 -6.25 -11.64 14.38
C ILE A 26 -5.43 -10.38 14.66
N LEU A 27 -4.10 -10.50 14.78
CA LEU A 27 -3.22 -9.35 14.97
C LEU A 27 -3.32 -8.36 13.81
N PHE A 28 -3.35 -8.86 12.58
CA PHE A 28 -3.53 -8.03 11.39
C PHE A 28 -4.87 -7.27 11.40
N ILE A 29 -5.96 -7.95 11.73
CA ILE A 29 -7.31 -7.37 11.89
C ILE A 29 -7.30 -6.24 12.94
N VAL A 30 -6.69 -6.48 14.10
CA VAL A 30 -6.58 -5.48 15.18
C VAL A 30 -5.77 -4.27 14.73
N THR A 31 -4.70 -4.47 13.96
CA THR A 31 -3.89 -3.38 13.42
C THR A 31 -4.70 -2.50 12.45
N ILE A 32 -5.42 -3.10 11.48
CA ILE A 32 -6.29 -2.33 10.57
C ILE A 32 -7.36 -1.55 11.35
N LYS A 33 -7.96 -2.18 12.37
CA LYS A 33 -9.00 -1.57 13.21
C LYS A 33 -8.49 -0.34 13.98
N LYS A 34 -7.20 -0.33 14.35
CA LYS A 34 -6.53 0.74 15.09
C LYS A 34 -5.93 1.83 14.19
N GLN A 35 -5.90 1.62 12.88
CA GLN A 35 -5.38 2.60 11.94
C GLN A 35 -6.22 3.89 12.02
N LYS A 36 -5.54 5.02 12.20
CA LYS A 36 -6.12 6.36 12.27
C LYS A 36 -6.02 7.04 10.91
N ILE A 37 -7.10 7.66 10.47
CA ILE A 37 -7.14 8.50 9.27
C ILE A 37 -7.45 9.92 9.76
N TYR A 38 -6.48 10.82 9.74
CA TYR A 38 -6.68 12.17 10.25
C TYR A 38 -7.56 13.01 9.31
N ASP A 39 -8.37 13.89 9.90
CA ASP A 39 -9.34 14.75 9.20
C ASP A 39 -8.70 15.97 8.51
N SER A 40 -7.43 16.22 8.78
CA SER A 40 -6.72 17.45 8.40
C SER A 40 -5.78 17.20 7.24
N LEU A 41 -6.12 17.84 6.12
CA LEU A 41 -5.23 18.03 4.98
C LEU A 41 -4.59 19.41 5.06
N THR A 42 -3.29 19.48 4.85
CA THR A 42 -2.59 20.71 4.52
C THR A 42 -2.37 20.73 3.02
N ILE A 43 -2.93 21.74 2.34
CA ILE A 43 -2.79 21.93 0.90
C ILE A 43 -2.02 23.23 0.69
N GLU A 44 -0.84 23.13 0.10
CA GLU A 44 0.04 24.26 -0.17
C GLU A 44 0.41 24.31 -1.66
N PRO A 45 0.49 25.50 -2.27
CA PRO A 45 1.06 25.63 -3.61
C PRO A 45 2.47 25.05 -3.64
N TYR A 46 2.82 24.32 -4.70
CA TYR A 46 4.11 23.67 -4.81
C TYR A 46 4.60 23.64 -6.26
N ASP A 47 5.89 23.79 -6.48
CA ASP A 47 6.47 23.61 -7.80
C ASP A 47 6.62 22.10 -8.09
N PHE A 48 5.87 21.61 -9.08
CA PHE A 48 5.97 20.21 -9.51
C PHE A 48 7.39 19.84 -10.01
N ASN A 49 8.19 20.82 -10.40
CA ASN A 49 9.60 20.63 -10.80
C ASN A 49 10.53 20.25 -9.66
N GLU A 50 10.11 20.46 -8.41
CA GLU A 50 10.90 20.12 -7.23
C GLU A 50 10.58 18.72 -6.69
N ILE A 51 9.64 18.01 -7.31
CA ILE A 51 9.21 16.69 -6.85
C ILE A 51 10.32 15.66 -7.16
N PRO A 52 10.79 14.88 -6.15
CA PRO A 52 11.78 13.85 -6.36
C PRO A 52 11.32 12.77 -7.35
N ASP A 53 12.21 12.44 -8.28
CA ASP A 53 12.08 11.32 -9.22
C ASP A 53 10.77 11.32 -10.05
N ILE A 54 10.21 12.50 -10.30
CA ILE A 54 9.03 12.66 -11.15
C ILE A 54 9.39 12.51 -12.63
N ASP A 55 8.51 11.86 -13.41
CA ASP A 55 8.64 11.77 -14.87
C ASP A 55 8.07 13.04 -15.51
N PHE A 56 8.94 14.03 -15.68
CA PHE A 56 8.58 15.30 -16.32
C PHE A 56 8.10 15.14 -17.75
N ASN A 57 8.61 14.17 -18.50
CA ASN A 57 8.20 13.97 -19.89
C ASN A 57 6.75 13.48 -19.94
N LEU A 58 6.39 12.56 -19.04
CA LEU A 58 5.02 12.09 -18.88
C LEU A 58 4.07 13.22 -18.51
N VAL A 59 4.42 13.98 -17.48
CA VAL A 59 3.60 15.09 -16.95
C VAL A 59 3.43 16.18 -18.01
N ASN A 60 4.49 16.60 -18.69
CA ASN A 60 4.42 17.57 -19.77
C ASN A 60 3.59 17.08 -20.96
N LYS A 61 3.67 15.79 -21.30
CA LYS A 61 2.84 15.19 -22.36
C LYS A 61 1.35 15.23 -22.01
N LEU A 62 1.00 14.99 -20.75
CA LEU A 62 -0.37 15.13 -20.25
C LEU A 62 -0.85 16.58 -20.34
N GLU A 63 -0.05 17.52 -19.87
CA GLU A 63 -0.37 18.96 -19.89
C GLU A 63 -0.59 19.49 -21.30
N ASN A 64 0.31 19.16 -22.22
CA ASN A 64 0.18 19.59 -23.62
C ASN A 64 -1.12 19.08 -24.23
N LYS A 65 -1.46 17.80 -23.99
CA LYS A 65 -2.72 17.21 -24.48
C LYS A 65 -3.95 17.88 -23.89
N LEU A 66 -3.93 18.19 -22.60
CA LEU A 66 -5.03 18.90 -21.95
C LEU A 66 -5.16 20.33 -22.49
N TYR A 67 -4.04 21.02 -22.67
CA TYR A 67 -4.02 22.37 -23.22
C TYR A 67 -4.57 22.40 -24.66
N GLU A 68 -4.17 21.45 -25.51
CA GLU A 68 -4.73 21.26 -26.86
C GLU A 68 -6.25 21.04 -26.86
N ASN A 69 -6.78 20.46 -25.79
CA ASN A 69 -8.21 20.21 -25.59
C ASN A 69 -8.94 21.35 -24.85
N GLY A 70 -8.32 22.52 -24.68
CA GLY A 70 -8.97 23.72 -24.15
C GLY A 70 -8.95 23.87 -22.63
N PHE A 71 -8.15 23.07 -21.92
CA PHE A 71 -7.91 23.29 -20.49
C PHE A 71 -6.98 24.49 -20.25
N GLY A 72 -7.27 25.26 -19.20
CA GLY A 72 -6.46 26.39 -18.77
C GLY A 72 -5.12 26.01 -18.13
N LEU A 73 -4.40 27.03 -17.64
CA LEU A 73 -3.08 26.84 -17.03
C LEU A 73 -3.14 25.94 -15.78
N PRO A 74 -2.16 25.03 -15.60
CA PRO A 74 -2.14 24.15 -14.46
C PRO A 74 -1.79 24.91 -13.16
N LYS A 75 -2.39 24.48 -12.06
CA LYS A 75 -2.01 24.85 -10.70
C LYS A 75 -1.54 23.60 -9.96
N SER A 76 -0.41 23.73 -9.27
CA SER A 76 0.28 22.62 -8.62
C SER A 76 0.24 22.75 -7.10
N TYR A 77 -0.03 21.63 -6.43
CA TYR A 77 -0.22 21.57 -4.99
C TYR A 77 0.49 20.38 -4.38
N LYS A 78 1.01 20.59 -3.18
CA LYS A 78 1.44 19.54 -2.27
C LYS A 78 0.36 19.33 -1.22
N ILE A 79 0.00 18.07 -1.01
CA ILE A 79 -1.03 17.62 -0.10
C ILE A 79 -0.34 16.79 0.98
N THR A 80 -0.39 17.29 2.21
CA THR A 80 0.18 16.61 3.38
C THR A 80 -0.95 16.23 4.32
N THR A 81 -1.04 14.94 4.67
CA THR A 81 -1.98 14.45 5.68
C THR A 81 -1.27 14.42 7.03
N ARG A 82 -1.89 14.99 8.06
CA ARG A 82 -1.35 14.96 9.43
C ARG A 82 -1.08 13.51 9.87
N GLY A 83 0.11 13.23 10.40
CA GLY A 83 0.49 11.90 10.89
C GLY A 83 0.95 10.90 9.80
N ALA A 84 0.91 11.28 8.53
CA ALA A 84 1.52 10.53 7.43
C ALA A 84 2.95 11.04 7.18
N ASN A 85 3.89 10.73 8.08
CA ASN A 85 5.25 11.28 8.01
C ASN A 85 6.02 10.90 6.72
N ASN A 86 5.56 9.88 6.01
CA ASN A 86 6.30 9.25 4.91
C ASN A 86 5.55 9.25 3.57
N VAL A 87 4.31 9.78 3.52
CA VAL A 87 3.50 9.79 2.29
C VAL A 87 3.19 11.24 1.95
N THR A 88 3.78 11.72 0.87
CA THR A 88 3.47 13.03 0.31
C THR A 88 2.74 12.82 -1.01
N SER A 89 1.58 13.45 -1.14
CA SER A 89 0.82 13.45 -2.38
C SER A 89 0.92 14.82 -3.02
N TYR A 90 0.93 14.85 -4.34
CA TYR A 90 1.04 16.04 -5.15
C TYR A 90 -0.07 15.99 -6.20
N SER A 91 -0.71 17.13 -6.46
CA SER A 91 -1.77 17.24 -7.45
C SER A 91 -1.50 18.42 -8.37
N LYS A 92 -1.59 18.19 -9.68
CA LYS A 92 -1.58 19.24 -10.69
C LYS A 92 -2.96 19.29 -11.34
N ILE A 93 -3.64 20.42 -11.16
CA ILE A 93 -5.04 20.60 -11.54
C ILE A 93 -5.15 21.59 -12.68
N MET A 94 -5.92 21.22 -13.71
CA MET A 94 -6.26 22.07 -14.86
C MET A 94 -7.77 22.12 -15.00
N ILE A 95 -8.34 23.25 -15.46
CA ILE A 95 -9.79 23.44 -15.56
C ILE A 95 -10.15 23.80 -17.00
N HIS A 96 -11.15 23.12 -17.55
CA HIS A 96 -11.79 23.46 -18.81
C HIS A 96 -13.04 24.30 -18.54
N GLU A 97 -12.90 25.62 -18.58
CA GLU A 97 -13.93 26.57 -18.14
C GLU A 97 -15.29 26.35 -18.81
N LYS A 98 -15.31 26.14 -20.13
CA LYS A 98 -16.58 25.99 -20.88
C LYS A 98 -17.37 24.72 -20.54
N LEU A 99 -16.70 23.69 -20.05
CA LEU A 99 -17.32 22.39 -19.74
C LEU A 99 -17.39 22.17 -18.22
N CYS A 100 -16.88 23.11 -17.42
CA CYS A 100 -16.68 22.99 -15.98
C CYS A 100 -16.04 21.65 -15.58
N THR A 101 -15.15 21.12 -16.43
CA THR A 101 -14.42 19.88 -16.20
C THR A 101 -13.09 20.22 -15.55
N TRP A 102 -12.69 19.49 -14.53
CA TRP A 102 -11.32 19.57 -14.03
C TRP A 102 -10.56 18.28 -14.33
N ALA A 103 -9.29 18.46 -14.66
CA ALA A 103 -8.32 17.41 -14.85
C ALA A 103 -7.36 17.42 -13.66
N ASN A 104 -7.01 16.23 -13.18
CA ASN A 104 -6.05 16.02 -12.09
C ASN A 104 -4.95 15.08 -12.54
N ILE A 105 -3.70 15.51 -12.40
CA ILE A 105 -2.55 14.64 -12.43
C ILE A 105 -2.11 14.47 -10.98
N HIS A 106 -2.38 13.30 -10.41
CA HIS A 106 -2.05 12.97 -9.04
C HIS A 106 -0.78 12.14 -9.00
N TYR A 107 0.19 12.55 -8.18
CA TYR A 107 1.42 11.83 -7.93
C TYR A 107 1.55 11.57 -6.43
N THR A 108 1.70 10.30 -6.05
CA THR A 108 2.02 9.92 -4.67
C THR A 108 3.44 9.43 -4.60
N TYR A 109 4.20 10.00 -3.68
CA TYR A 109 5.52 9.55 -3.30
C TYR A 109 5.48 9.06 -1.85
N ALA A 110 5.91 7.83 -1.65
CA ALA A 110 6.14 7.28 -0.32
C ALA A 110 7.56 6.74 -0.23
N SER A 111 8.31 7.15 0.78
CA SER A 111 9.60 6.57 1.12
C SER A 111 9.52 5.93 2.49
N GLU A 112 9.86 4.64 2.57
CA GLU A 112 9.91 3.90 3.82
C GLU A 112 11.29 3.29 4.00
N ILE A 113 12.02 3.77 5.01
CA ILE A 113 13.26 3.13 5.44
C ILE A 113 12.89 1.94 6.32
N LYS A 114 13.20 0.73 5.86
CA LYS A 114 13.07 -0.49 6.66
C LYS A 114 14.43 -1.04 6.99
N GLU A 115 14.59 -1.44 8.24
CA GLU A 115 15.69 -2.30 8.63
C GLU A 115 15.37 -3.74 8.21
N ILE A 116 15.96 -4.19 7.11
CA ILE A 116 15.90 -5.59 6.66
C ILE A 116 17.29 -6.16 6.81
N ASP A 117 17.40 -7.18 7.67
CA ASP A 117 18.66 -7.84 7.96
C ASP A 117 19.78 -6.88 8.42
N ASN A 118 19.49 -5.99 9.38
CA ASN A 118 20.39 -4.95 9.89
C ASN A 118 20.89 -3.95 8.84
N LYS A 119 20.15 -3.81 7.73
CA LYS A 119 20.39 -2.78 6.71
C LYS A 119 19.19 -1.86 6.61
N GLU A 120 19.45 -0.57 6.65
CA GLU A 120 18.47 0.42 6.21
C GLU A 120 18.31 0.31 4.68
N THR A 121 17.16 -0.19 4.27
CA THR A 121 16.74 -0.22 2.87
C THR A 121 15.66 0.83 2.69
N GLU A 122 15.89 1.78 1.80
CA GLU A 122 14.88 2.75 1.42
C GLU A 122 14.00 2.12 0.33
N PHE A 123 12.72 2.00 0.65
CA PHE A 123 11.68 1.59 -0.28
C PHE A 123 10.93 2.83 -0.75
N THR A 124 11.16 3.21 -2.00
CA THR A 124 10.42 4.29 -2.65
C THR A 124 9.29 3.69 -3.48
N SER A 125 8.08 4.17 -3.24
CA SER A 125 6.89 3.83 -4.01
C SER A 125 6.35 5.09 -4.63
N GLN A 126 6.17 5.04 -5.95
CA GLN A 126 5.63 6.12 -6.76
C GLN A 126 4.37 5.63 -7.45
N LYS A 127 3.31 6.44 -7.41
CA LYS A 127 2.06 6.16 -8.12
C LYS A 127 1.61 7.42 -8.85
N TYR A 128 1.34 7.28 -10.15
CA TYR A 128 0.60 8.29 -10.91
C TYR A 128 -0.85 7.85 -11.07
N ALA A 129 -1.76 8.80 -10.97
CA ALA A 129 -3.15 8.65 -11.37
C ALA A 129 -3.58 9.89 -12.17
N PHE A 130 -4.44 9.68 -13.15
CA PHE A 130 -5.00 10.77 -13.93
C PHE A 130 -6.53 10.67 -13.93
N GLU A 131 -7.21 11.79 -13.74
CA GLU A 131 -8.67 11.84 -13.77
C GLU A 131 -9.20 13.12 -14.42
N LEU A 132 -10.32 12.97 -15.12
CA LEU A 132 -11.21 14.03 -15.58
C LEU A 132 -12.54 13.89 -14.84
N VAL A 133 -13.05 14.99 -14.32
CA VAL A 133 -14.29 14.99 -13.55
C VAL A 133 -15.15 16.20 -13.92
N THR A 134 -16.41 15.93 -14.22
CA THR A 134 -17.46 16.94 -14.44
C THR A 134 -18.63 16.65 -13.50
N ARG A 135 -19.10 17.67 -12.79
CA ARG A 135 -20.22 17.58 -11.85
C ARG A 135 -21.46 18.23 -12.42
N TYR A 136 -22.62 17.67 -12.09
CA TYR A 136 -23.94 18.23 -12.38
C TYR A 136 -24.66 18.66 -11.10
N LEU A 137 -25.62 19.59 -11.23
CA LEU A 137 -26.38 20.14 -10.10
C LEU A 137 -27.23 19.08 -9.37
N ASP A 138 -27.56 17.95 -10.03
CA ASP A 138 -28.27 16.81 -9.43
C ASP A 138 -27.36 15.93 -8.54
N GLY A 139 -26.08 16.29 -8.42
CA GLY A 139 -25.06 15.55 -7.68
C GLY A 139 -24.51 14.33 -8.43
N SER A 140 -24.83 14.16 -9.72
CA SER A 140 -24.20 13.15 -10.57
C SER A 140 -22.85 13.62 -11.11
N TYR A 141 -22.02 12.66 -11.50
CA TYR A 141 -20.67 12.90 -11.99
C TYR A 141 -20.39 12.09 -13.25
N VAL A 142 -19.66 12.70 -14.19
CA VAL A 142 -18.90 11.96 -15.21
C VAL A 142 -17.46 11.94 -14.75
N ILE A 143 -16.90 10.75 -14.63
CA ILE A 143 -15.52 10.53 -14.17
C ILE A 143 -14.82 9.67 -15.22
N SER A 144 -13.67 10.12 -15.69
CA SER A 144 -12.81 9.33 -16.57
C SER A 144 -11.43 9.25 -15.97
N ARG A 145 -10.93 8.05 -15.71
CA ARG A 145 -9.75 7.85 -14.89
C ARG A 145 -8.80 6.83 -15.51
N ILE A 146 -7.51 7.13 -15.45
CA ILE A 146 -6.42 6.17 -15.59
C ILE A 146 -5.96 5.81 -14.18
N ASP A 147 -6.38 4.65 -13.69
CA ASP A 147 -6.01 4.14 -12.37
C ASP A 147 -6.01 2.61 -12.41
N SER A 148 -5.09 2.03 -11.63
CA SER A 148 -4.92 0.58 -11.51
C SER A 148 -6.04 -0.08 -10.71
N GLU A 149 -6.75 0.70 -9.89
CA GLU A 149 -7.69 0.19 -8.90
C GLU A 149 -9.11 0.65 -9.19
N GLU A 150 -10.05 -0.29 -9.22
CA GLU A 150 -11.47 0.04 -9.15
C GLU A 150 -11.71 0.87 -7.86
N PRO A 151 -12.65 1.82 -7.85
CA PRO A 151 -12.99 2.58 -6.65
C PRO A 151 -13.62 1.68 -5.56
N PHE A 152 -13.48 2.07 -4.29
CA PHE A 152 -14.04 1.26 -3.18
C PHE A 152 -15.56 1.13 -3.27
N PHE A 153 -16.20 2.23 -3.65
CA PHE A 153 -17.62 2.34 -3.92
C PHE A 153 -17.83 2.87 -5.34
N SER A 154 -18.74 2.27 -6.08
CA SER A 154 -19.35 2.87 -7.26
C SER A 154 -20.67 3.49 -6.82
N SER A 155 -20.82 4.81 -6.91
CA SER A 155 -22.13 5.45 -6.78
C SER A 155 -22.92 5.20 -8.06
N ASP A 156 -24.18 4.75 -7.95
CA ASP A 156 -25.07 4.53 -9.09
C ASP A 156 -25.33 5.83 -9.88
N LYS A 157 -25.07 6.99 -9.27
CA LYS A 157 -25.18 8.30 -9.92
C LYS A 157 -23.94 8.69 -10.74
N ASN A 158 -22.87 7.90 -10.70
CA ASN A 158 -21.62 8.22 -11.38
C ASN A 158 -21.47 7.40 -12.65
N ILE A 159 -21.20 8.08 -13.77
CA ILE A 159 -20.74 7.44 -15.00
C ILE A 159 -19.21 7.41 -14.94
N VAL A 160 -18.65 6.22 -14.73
CA VAL A 160 -17.21 6.04 -14.54
C VAL A 160 -16.61 5.28 -15.72
N PHE A 161 -15.65 5.91 -16.40
CA PHE A 161 -14.84 5.28 -17.44
C PHE A 161 -13.44 5.00 -16.90
N LEU A 162 -13.08 3.72 -16.84
CA LEU A 162 -11.77 3.28 -16.37
C LEU A 162 -10.89 2.89 -17.55
N TYR A 163 -9.73 3.52 -17.64
CA TYR A 163 -8.69 3.24 -18.63
C TYR A 163 -7.46 2.70 -17.93
N LYS A 164 -6.73 1.82 -18.64
CA LYS A 164 -5.59 1.10 -18.06
C LYS A 164 -4.27 1.84 -18.23
N ASP A 165 -4.15 2.66 -19.27
CA ASP A 165 -2.88 3.25 -19.70
C ASP A 165 -3.07 4.68 -20.22
N ILE A 166 -2.02 5.49 -20.10
CA ILE A 166 -1.91 6.86 -20.61
C ILE A 166 -1.91 6.94 -22.13
N THR A 167 -1.58 5.86 -22.82
CA THR A 167 -1.73 5.77 -24.27
C THR A 167 -3.19 6.00 -24.69
N SER A 168 -4.16 5.67 -23.83
CA SER A 168 -5.59 5.89 -24.05
C SER A 168 -6.08 7.28 -23.66
N ILE A 169 -5.21 8.24 -23.34
CA ILE A 169 -5.67 9.57 -22.89
C ILE A 169 -6.55 10.29 -23.93
N ASP A 170 -6.25 10.17 -25.22
CA ASP A 170 -7.04 10.86 -26.25
C ASP A 170 -8.46 10.28 -26.31
N GLU A 171 -8.58 8.95 -26.24
CA GLU A 171 -9.85 8.24 -26.14
C GLU A 171 -10.59 8.62 -24.85
N LEU A 172 -9.87 8.73 -23.73
CA LEU A 172 -10.41 9.13 -22.44
C LEU A 172 -11.02 10.52 -22.51
N VAL A 173 -10.26 11.52 -22.99
CA VAL A 173 -10.72 12.91 -23.13
C VAL A 173 -11.91 12.98 -24.09
N HIS A 174 -11.81 12.34 -25.25
CA HIS A 174 -12.87 12.33 -26.25
C HIS A 174 -14.18 11.74 -25.69
N LYS A 175 -14.10 10.56 -25.08
CA LYS A 175 -15.27 9.89 -24.49
C LYS A 175 -15.88 10.70 -23.35
N HIS A 176 -15.05 11.33 -22.52
CA HIS A 176 -15.53 12.20 -21.44
C HIS A 176 -16.36 13.35 -22.01
N PHE A 177 -15.85 14.03 -23.03
CA PHE A 177 -16.51 15.18 -23.65
C PHE A 177 -17.77 14.81 -24.42
N GLU A 178 -17.77 13.72 -25.19
CA GLU A 178 -18.99 13.24 -25.85
C GLU A 178 -20.08 12.92 -24.83
N THR A 179 -19.73 12.25 -23.72
CA THR A 179 -20.68 11.95 -22.64
C THR A 179 -21.26 13.22 -22.02
N ILE A 180 -20.44 14.27 -21.83
CA ILE A 180 -20.93 15.56 -21.34
C ILE A 180 -21.93 16.18 -22.32
N LYS A 181 -21.61 16.19 -23.61
CA LYS A 181 -22.51 16.74 -24.65
C LYS A 181 -23.85 16.02 -24.66
N GLU A 182 -23.85 14.70 -24.55
CA GLU A 182 -25.09 13.89 -24.47
C GLU A 182 -25.92 14.27 -23.24
N LEU A 183 -25.29 14.33 -22.06
CA LEU A 183 -25.97 14.61 -20.79
C LEU A 183 -26.45 16.05 -20.66
N ASN A 184 -25.76 17.01 -21.26
CA ASN A 184 -26.14 18.43 -21.25
C ASN A 184 -27.50 18.71 -21.86
N ASN A 185 -28.04 17.79 -22.65
CA ASN A 185 -29.42 17.89 -23.15
C ASN A 185 -30.47 17.67 -22.05
N SER A 186 -30.09 17.10 -20.91
CA SER A 186 -30.99 16.67 -19.84
C SER A 186 -30.58 17.13 -18.44
N LYS A 187 -29.32 17.55 -18.25
CA LYS A 187 -28.76 17.92 -16.96
C LYS A 187 -27.98 19.23 -17.06
N SER A 188 -28.06 20.03 -16.01
CA SER A 188 -27.28 21.26 -15.87
C SER A 188 -25.94 20.98 -15.18
N ILE A 189 -24.87 21.42 -15.82
CA ILE A 189 -23.51 21.37 -15.27
C ILE A 189 -23.44 22.28 -14.03
N ASP A 190 -22.70 21.81 -13.03
CA ASP A 190 -22.38 22.59 -11.85
C ASP A 190 -21.11 23.42 -12.10
N ASP A 191 -21.28 24.73 -12.17
CA ASP A 191 -20.24 25.71 -12.44
C ASP A 191 -19.54 26.23 -11.18
N SER A 192 -19.88 25.72 -9.99
CA SER A 192 -19.26 26.18 -8.73
C SER A 192 -17.74 25.97 -8.71
N ILE A 193 -17.23 25.08 -9.56
CA ILE A 193 -15.80 24.88 -9.78
C ILE A 193 -15.12 26.13 -10.34
N LEU A 194 -15.86 27.02 -11.00
CA LEU A 194 -15.40 28.29 -11.57
C LEU A 194 -15.44 29.45 -10.55
N SER A 195 -15.83 29.21 -9.30
CA SER A 195 -15.91 30.24 -8.25
C SER A 195 -14.87 30.03 -7.13
N GLY A 196 -13.91 30.96 -6.97
CA GLY A 196 -12.95 30.98 -5.83
C GLY A 196 -11.58 30.32 -6.07
N ASP A 197 -10.78 30.13 -5.02
CA ASP A 197 -9.48 29.41 -5.10
C ASP A 197 -9.74 27.92 -5.43
N HIS A 198 -9.80 27.65 -6.74
CA HIS A 198 -10.44 26.47 -7.32
C HIS A 198 -9.89 25.15 -6.77
N ALA A 199 -8.57 25.00 -6.73
CA ALA A 199 -7.97 23.68 -6.56
C ALA A 199 -7.86 23.23 -5.10
N THR A 200 -7.63 24.14 -4.15
CA THR A 200 -7.68 23.82 -2.71
C THR A 200 -9.08 23.35 -2.30
N THR A 201 -10.11 24.05 -2.79
CA THR A 201 -11.52 23.70 -2.54
C THR A 201 -11.91 22.37 -3.22
N ILE A 202 -11.45 22.11 -4.44
CA ILE A 202 -11.69 20.84 -5.15
C ILE A 202 -11.05 19.67 -4.39
N ILE A 203 -9.76 19.80 -4.03
CA ILE A 203 -9.01 18.74 -3.33
C ILE A 203 -9.66 18.43 -1.98
N ASP A 204 -10.00 19.46 -1.19
CA ASP A 204 -10.64 19.26 0.12
C ASP A 204 -12.04 18.63 0.01
N LYS A 205 -12.86 19.10 -0.94
CA LYS A 205 -14.21 18.56 -1.17
C LYS A 205 -14.18 17.10 -1.65
N GLU A 206 -13.32 16.76 -2.60
CA GLU A 206 -13.23 15.37 -3.10
C GLU A 206 -12.68 14.42 -2.03
N ASN A 207 -11.68 14.85 -1.24
CA ASN A 207 -11.20 14.05 -0.13
C ASN A 207 -12.30 13.81 0.91
N LYS A 208 -13.02 14.87 1.32
CA LYS A 208 -14.15 14.77 2.27
C LYS A 208 -15.25 13.85 1.75
N LYS A 209 -15.66 13.99 0.49
CA LYS A 209 -16.66 13.14 -0.15
C LYS A 209 -16.29 11.66 -0.09
N SER A 210 -15.02 11.31 -0.34
CA SER A 210 -14.57 9.92 -0.25
C SER A 210 -14.75 9.38 1.17
N ILE A 211 -14.37 10.17 2.18
CA ILE A 211 -14.51 9.86 3.60
C ILE A 211 -15.99 9.73 3.98
N ASP A 212 -16.83 10.65 3.52
CA ASP A 212 -18.27 10.66 3.77
C ASP A 212 -18.93 9.39 3.24
N LEU A 213 -18.57 8.93 2.04
CA LEU A 213 -19.05 7.65 1.50
C LEU A 213 -18.65 6.47 2.39
N PHE A 214 -17.44 6.46 2.96
CA PHE A 214 -17.04 5.41 3.92
C PHE A 214 -17.85 5.50 5.22
N ILE A 215 -18.21 6.69 5.70
CA ILE A 215 -19.03 6.88 6.90
C ILE A 215 -20.47 6.44 6.65
N GLU A 216 -21.08 6.87 5.55
CA GLU A 216 -22.42 6.48 5.10
C GLU A 216 -22.54 4.95 5.00
N ASN A 217 -21.50 4.30 4.48
CA ASN A 217 -21.41 2.85 4.37
C ASN A 217 -21.01 2.13 5.68
N LYS A 218 -20.98 2.87 6.80
CA LYS A 218 -20.64 2.40 8.16
C LYS A 218 -19.26 1.75 8.24
N MET A 219 -18.32 2.13 7.37
CA MET A 219 -16.97 1.59 7.33
C MET A 219 -16.00 2.38 8.18
N LEU A 220 -16.21 3.68 8.31
CA LEU A 220 -15.45 4.56 9.19
C LEU A 220 -16.32 5.12 10.31
N LYS A 221 -15.70 5.43 11.44
CA LYS A 221 -16.31 6.15 12.57
C LYS A 221 -15.39 7.32 12.94
N TYR A 222 -15.97 8.52 13.05
CA TYR A 222 -15.24 9.71 13.48
C TYR A 222 -15.06 9.76 15.00
N ASP A 223 -13.87 10.15 15.43
CA ASP A 223 -13.52 10.49 16.81
C ASP A 223 -13.26 11.99 16.92
N PRO A 224 -14.16 12.75 17.59
CA PRO A 224 -14.03 14.20 17.71
C PRO A 224 -12.90 14.65 18.65
N ILE A 225 -12.45 13.79 19.57
CA ILE A 225 -11.39 14.15 20.54
C ILE A 225 -10.04 14.19 19.83
N GLU A 226 -9.75 13.14 19.07
CA GLU A 226 -8.48 13.01 18.35
C GLU A 226 -8.50 13.60 16.93
N LYS A 227 -9.67 14.02 16.44
CA LYS A 227 -9.87 14.55 15.08
C LYS A 227 -9.42 13.55 14.00
N CYS A 228 -9.89 12.31 14.12
CA CYS A 228 -9.54 11.25 13.19
C CYS A 228 -10.68 10.26 12.99
N TYR A 229 -10.59 9.47 11.93
CA TYR A 229 -11.50 8.38 11.61
C TYR A 229 -10.84 7.03 11.90
N TYR A 230 -11.66 6.09 12.35
CA TYR A 230 -11.29 4.71 12.63
C TYR A 230 -12.12 3.76 11.79
N ASN A 231 -11.48 2.69 11.29
CA ASN A 231 -12.20 1.58 10.67
C ASN A 231 -13.20 0.98 11.66
N THR A 232 -14.44 0.70 11.26
CA THR A 232 -15.38 -0.12 12.04
C THR A 232 -15.08 -1.60 11.80
N TRP A 233 -15.67 -2.51 12.60
CA TRP A 233 -15.58 -3.95 12.31
C TRP A 233 -16.12 -4.32 10.93
N LEU A 234 -17.22 -3.67 10.51
CA LEU A 234 -17.77 -3.81 9.18
C LEU A 234 -16.81 -3.30 8.10
N GLY A 235 -16.14 -2.17 8.35
CA GLY A 235 -15.11 -1.61 7.47
C GLY A 235 -13.94 -2.55 7.27
N VAL A 236 -13.39 -3.10 8.36
CA VAL A 236 -12.31 -4.09 8.31
C VAL A 236 -12.73 -5.32 7.51
N PHE A 237 -13.93 -5.85 7.76
CA PHE A 237 -14.44 -7.02 7.04
C PHE A 237 -14.61 -6.76 5.53
N LYS A 238 -15.21 -5.63 5.15
CA LYS A 238 -15.37 -5.24 3.74
C LYS A 238 -14.02 -5.02 3.05
N MET A 239 -13.05 -4.41 3.72
CA MET A 239 -11.69 -4.25 3.21
C MET A 239 -11.03 -5.62 2.97
N LEU A 240 -11.10 -6.54 3.93
CA LEU A 240 -10.54 -7.88 3.80
C LEU A 240 -11.14 -8.64 2.61
N ILE A 241 -12.47 -8.66 2.49
CA ILE A 241 -13.15 -9.30 1.36
C ILE A 241 -12.64 -8.75 0.03
N ARG A 242 -12.52 -7.43 -0.09
CA ARG A 242 -12.00 -6.78 -1.30
C ARG A 242 -10.56 -7.17 -1.57
N THR A 243 -9.69 -7.13 -0.57
CA THR A 243 -8.27 -7.53 -0.70
C THR A 243 -8.16 -8.98 -1.16
N TYR A 244 -8.94 -9.90 -0.59
CA TYR A 244 -8.98 -11.29 -1.06
C TYR A 244 -9.51 -11.38 -2.49
N LYS A 245 -10.62 -10.73 -2.82
CA LYS A 245 -11.21 -10.70 -4.17
C LYS A 245 -10.22 -10.19 -5.21
N ASN A 246 -9.45 -9.16 -4.90
CA ASN A 246 -8.43 -8.59 -5.78
C ASN A 246 -7.23 -9.53 -5.91
N THR A 247 -6.76 -10.12 -4.80
CA THR A 247 -5.69 -11.14 -4.80
C THR A 247 -6.05 -12.34 -5.68
N PHE A 248 -7.31 -12.79 -5.68
CA PHE A 248 -7.78 -13.90 -6.52
C PHE A 248 -8.10 -13.48 -7.98
N ARG A 249 -8.37 -12.20 -8.23
CA ARG A 249 -8.67 -11.67 -9.58
C ARG A 249 -7.42 -11.38 -10.41
N GLU A 250 -6.25 -11.13 -9.82
CA GLU A 250 -5.11 -10.65 -10.58
C GLU A 250 -4.27 -11.76 -11.24
N LYS A 251 -4.60 -12.01 -12.51
CA LYS A 251 -3.64 -12.25 -13.61
C LYS A 251 -3.56 -11.00 -14.51
N ILE A 252 -3.79 -9.81 -13.94
CA ILE A 252 -3.77 -8.54 -14.66
C ILE A 252 -2.30 -8.11 -14.75
N LYS A 253 -1.79 -7.96 -15.98
CA LYS A 253 -0.47 -7.39 -16.22
C LYS A 253 -0.39 -6.05 -15.49
N LYS A 254 0.58 -5.94 -14.58
CA LYS A 254 0.94 -4.72 -13.87
C LYS A 254 1.50 -3.72 -14.86
N ASP A 255 0.66 -2.95 -15.52
CA ASP A 255 1.08 -1.76 -16.29
C ASP A 255 0.10 -0.63 -16.01
N ALA A 256 0.01 -0.25 -14.74
CA ALA A 256 -0.57 1.02 -14.37
C ALA A 256 0.37 1.63 -13.31
N PHE A 257 1.33 2.42 -13.81
CA PHE A 257 2.00 3.55 -13.13
C PHE A 257 2.52 3.38 -11.69
N ASN A 258 2.74 2.16 -11.22
CA ASN A 258 3.30 1.88 -9.90
C ASN A 258 4.78 1.51 -10.03
N TYR A 259 5.67 2.48 -9.84
CA TYR A 259 7.11 2.23 -9.75
C TYR A 259 7.46 2.02 -8.27
N LYS A 260 7.89 0.81 -7.92
CA LYS A 260 8.59 0.56 -6.66
C LYS A 260 10.08 0.47 -6.96
N THR A 261 10.80 1.54 -6.69
CA THR A 261 12.26 1.57 -6.76
C THR A 261 12.81 1.14 -5.40
N LYS A 262 13.80 0.24 -5.40
CA LYS A 262 14.52 -0.19 -4.19
C LYS A 262 15.90 0.46 -4.23
N LYS A 263 16.24 1.28 -3.24
CA LYS A 263 17.59 1.83 -3.08
C LYS A 263 18.24 1.20 -1.85
N GLU A 264 19.33 0.45 -2.05
CA GLU A 264 20.06 -0.21 -0.96
C GLU A 264 21.16 0.71 -0.43
N ILE A 265 21.07 1.13 0.84
CA ILE A 265 22.16 1.83 1.53
C ILE A 265 23.03 0.74 2.17
N ILE A 266 24.24 0.54 1.64
CA ILE A 266 25.08 -0.60 2.00
C ILE A 266 25.90 -0.27 3.24
N ASN A 267 25.51 -0.85 4.38
CA ASN A 267 26.43 -1.20 5.46
C ASN A 267 26.13 -2.64 5.89
N LYS A 268 26.85 -3.61 5.32
CA LYS A 268 26.65 -5.03 5.63
C LYS A 268 27.25 -5.37 7.01
N THR A 269 26.40 -5.50 8.02
CA THR A 269 26.74 -6.18 9.28
C THR A 269 25.85 -7.40 9.48
N ILE A 270 26.40 -8.50 10.01
CA ILE A 270 25.64 -9.74 10.25
C ILE A 270 24.54 -9.43 11.28
N PRO A 271 23.27 -9.85 11.06
CA PRO A 271 22.19 -9.58 12.00
C PRO A 271 22.50 -10.05 13.42
N THR A 272 22.30 -9.18 14.42
CA THR A 272 22.56 -9.48 15.83
C THR A 272 21.87 -10.77 16.29
N PRO A 273 20.59 -11.04 15.95
CA PRO A 273 19.93 -12.30 16.34
C PRO A 273 20.58 -13.55 15.75
N LEU A 274 21.03 -13.48 14.48
CA LEU A 274 21.72 -14.59 13.82
C LEU A 274 23.11 -14.83 14.44
N LYS A 275 23.80 -13.77 14.85
CA LYS A 275 25.06 -13.85 15.62
C LYS A 275 24.83 -14.49 16.99
N THR A 276 23.78 -14.12 17.69
CA THR A 276 23.43 -14.68 19.01
C THR A 276 23.00 -16.14 18.93
N LEU A 277 22.18 -16.52 17.95
CA LEU A 277 21.76 -17.91 17.71
C LEU A 277 22.94 -18.82 17.39
N ASP A 278 23.85 -18.36 16.53
CA ASP A 278 25.05 -19.12 16.20
C ASP A 278 25.94 -19.34 17.42
N SER A 279 26.18 -18.29 18.23
CA SER A 279 26.90 -18.42 19.50
C SER A 279 26.20 -19.38 20.46
N PHE A 280 24.87 -19.36 20.54
CA PHE A 280 24.10 -20.28 21.36
C PHE A 280 24.28 -21.74 20.92
N PHE A 281 24.22 -22.04 19.62
CA PHE A 281 24.44 -23.39 19.11
C PHE A 281 25.89 -23.86 19.30
N VAL A 282 26.87 -22.98 19.13
CA VAL A 282 28.29 -23.26 19.44
C VAL A 282 28.44 -23.62 20.91
N ILE A 283 27.93 -22.79 21.83
CA ILE A 283 28.02 -23.03 23.27
C ILE A 283 27.29 -24.32 23.67
N SER A 284 26.10 -24.55 23.12
CA SER A 284 25.30 -25.75 23.38
C SER A 284 25.97 -27.03 22.88
N LEU A 285 26.67 -26.97 21.74
CA LEU A 285 27.46 -28.08 21.22
C LEU A 285 28.64 -28.39 22.16
N ILE A 286 29.37 -27.37 22.61
CA ILE A 286 30.48 -27.53 23.56
C ILE A 286 29.99 -28.13 24.89
N LEU A 287 28.90 -27.60 25.44
CA LEU A 287 28.28 -28.13 26.66
C LEU A 287 27.79 -29.57 26.46
N GLY A 288 27.16 -29.86 25.31
CA GLY A 288 26.76 -31.23 24.95
C GLY A 288 27.95 -32.19 24.95
N LEU A 289 29.08 -31.81 24.34
CA LEU A 289 30.30 -32.63 24.32
C LEU A 289 30.89 -32.83 25.72
N ILE A 290 30.85 -31.81 26.58
CA ILE A 290 31.29 -31.92 27.98
C ILE A 290 30.39 -32.90 28.75
N LEU A 291 29.07 -32.86 28.55
CA LEU A 291 28.13 -33.76 29.23
C LEU A 291 28.35 -35.23 28.85
N PHE A 292 28.86 -35.51 27.65
CA PHE A 292 29.22 -36.86 27.21
C PHE A 292 30.50 -37.41 27.84
N LYS A 293 31.32 -36.58 28.51
CA LYS A 293 32.49 -37.05 29.28
C LYS A 293 32.10 -37.79 30.57
N SER A 294 30.86 -37.61 31.03
CA SER A 294 30.32 -38.29 32.20
C SER A 294 29.45 -39.47 31.79
N GLU A 295 29.46 -40.57 32.54
CA GLU A 295 28.56 -41.69 32.26
C GLU A 295 27.08 -41.29 32.43
N ALA A 296 26.20 -41.81 31.56
CA ALA A 296 24.76 -41.59 31.67
C ALA A 296 24.16 -42.64 32.61
N LYS A 297 23.46 -42.20 33.67
CA LYS A 297 22.88 -43.10 34.67
C LYS A 297 21.48 -43.60 34.28
N THR A 298 20.82 -42.97 33.31
CA THR A 298 19.48 -43.36 32.83
C THR A 298 19.33 -43.20 31.32
N ASN A 299 18.40 -43.95 30.72
CA ASN A 299 18.05 -43.82 29.30
C ASN A 299 17.52 -42.42 28.96
N ALA A 300 16.81 -41.76 29.89
CA ALA A 300 16.36 -40.38 29.71
C ALA A 300 17.53 -39.39 29.61
N GLN A 301 18.58 -39.57 30.41
CA GLN A 301 19.80 -38.76 30.32
C GLN A 301 20.54 -39.00 29.00
N LEU A 302 20.62 -40.26 28.54
CA LEU A 302 21.23 -40.59 27.25
C LEU A 302 20.49 -39.95 26.07
N ILE A 303 19.15 -40.05 26.07
CA ILE A 303 18.29 -39.44 25.05
C ILE A 303 18.43 -37.92 25.07
N PHE A 304 18.38 -37.30 26.25
CA PHE A 304 18.53 -35.84 26.38
C PHE A 304 19.88 -35.35 25.87
N ARG A 305 20.99 -35.99 26.28
CA ARG A 305 22.34 -35.62 25.83
C ARG A 305 22.48 -35.75 24.31
N THR A 306 21.98 -36.85 23.75
CA THR A 306 22.00 -37.10 22.29
C THR A 306 21.16 -36.08 21.54
N ALA A 307 19.97 -35.75 22.04
CA ALA A 307 19.09 -34.75 21.44
C ALA A 307 19.70 -33.35 21.46
N VAL A 308 20.31 -32.93 22.57
CA VAL A 308 20.98 -31.63 22.68
C VAL A 308 22.14 -31.51 21.69
N LEU A 309 22.98 -32.55 21.57
CA LEU A 309 24.06 -32.57 20.58
C LEU A 309 23.53 -32.48 19.15
N PHE A 310 22.52 -33.29 18.83
CA PHE A 310 21.97 -33.36 17.48
C PHE A 310 21.29 -32.04 17.07
N VAL A 311 20.49 -31.46 17.96
CA VAL A 311 19.84 -30.16 17.73
C VAL A 311 20.88 -29.04 17.62
N SER A 312 21.93 -29.06 18.45
CA SER A 312 22.99 -28.05 18.39
C SER A 312 23.80 -28.15 17.10
N PHE A 313 24.11 -29.36 16.65
CA PHE A 313 24.84 -29.61 15.41
C PHE A 313 24.04 -29.21 14.16
N ILE A 314 22.77 -29.62 14.09
CA ILE A 314 21.87 -29.20 13.01
C ILE A 314 21.65 -27.69 13.02
N GLY A 315 21.43 -27.11 14.20
CA GLY A 315 21.29 -25.66 14.39
C GLY A 315 22.50 -24.90 13.84
N LEU A 316 23.72 -25.37 14.15
CA LEU A 316 24.98 -24.80 13.69
C LEU A 316 25.17 -24.91 12.16
N ILE A 317 24.79 -26.04 11.56
CA ILE A 317 24.82 -26.20 10.10
C ILE A 317 23.85 -25.22 9.44
N ILE A 318 22.63 -25.11 9.96
CA ILE A 318 21.61 -24.20 9.43
C ILE A 318 22.07 -22.75 9.56
N THR A 319 22.54 -22.31 10.73
CA THR A 319 23.04 -20.94 10.92
C THR A 319 24.26 -20.65 10.04
N SER A 320 25.15 -21.63 9.83
CA SER A 320 26.31 -21.49 8.94
C SER A 320 25.90 -21.35 7.46
N ILE A 321 24.94 -22.15 6.99
CA ILE A 321 24.39 -22.03 5.63
C ILE A 321 23.69 -20.69 5.46
N VAL A 322 22.88 -20.26 6.42
CA VAL A 322 22.20 -18.95 6.39
C VAL A 322 23.21 -17.80 6.39
N LYS A 323 24.28 -17.87 7.21
CA LYS A 323 25.38 -16.89 7.21
C LYS A 323 26.14 -16.87 5.87
N TRP A 324 26.39 -18.03 5.28
CA TRP A 324 27.05 -18.15 3.99
C TRP A 324 26.20 -17.57 2.86
N LEU A 325 24.90 -17.90 2.82
CA LEU A 325 23.93 -17.30 1.91
C LEU A 325 23.81 -15.78 2.13
N TYR A 326 23.89 -15.32 3.37
CA TYR A 326 23.88 -13.89 3.71
C TYR A 326 25.10 -13.14 3.16
N LYS A 327 26.29 -13.74 3.24
CA LYS A 327 27.52 -13.17 2.66
C LYS A 327 27.54 -13.22 1.14
N ASN A 328 27.03 -14.31 0.55
CA ASN A 328 27.18 -14.61 -0.89
C ASN A 328 25.95 -14.28 -1.77
N LYS A 329 24.83 -13.79 -1.22
CA LYS A 329 23.80 -13.16 -2.05
C LYS A 329 24.38 -11.87 -2.68
N LYS A 330 24.74 -11.98 -3.96
CA LYS A 330 25.08 -10.89 -4.91
C LYS A 330 24.11 -9.72 -4.73
N SER A 331 24.57 -8.48 -4.55
CA SER A 331 25.08 -7.58 -5.62
C SER A 331 24.08 -7.45 -6.75
#